data_AF-A0A328TWD8-F1
#
_entry.id   AF-A0A328TWD8-F1
#
_cell.length_a   1.000
_cell.length_b   1.000
_cell.length_c   1.000
_cell.angle_alpha   90.00
_cell.angle_beta   90.00
_cell.angle_gamma   90.00
#
_symmetry.space_group_name_H-M   'P 1'
#
loop_
_entity.id
_entity.type
_entity.pdbx_description
1 polymer ?
#
loop_
_entity_poly.entity_id
_entity_poly.type
_entity_poly.pdbx_seq_one_letter_code
_entity_poly.pdbx_strand_id
1 'polypeptide(L)'
;MQISHLELPECLSGPDPLITVINLDGQKLTPCVLDRAWREVNRARAVWIDEQTIQLLYNPFLYRDYRKAALKRDHYTCLWCGRSATTVDHIVPSSKGGSDLPQNLLASCMECNTKRGNRSAFSYLLEKAFLVPNHLKLCYRITKAKYNHRQTNRCK
;
A
#
# COMPACT_ATOMS: atom_id res chain seq x y z
N MET A 1 34.03 -2.88 14.52
CA MET A 1 33.01 -2.67 15.57
C MET A 1 31.73 -3.33 15.10
N GLN A 2 31.47 -4.55 15.58
CA GLN A 2 30.26 -5.31 15.29
C GLN A 2 29.06 -4.63 15.95
N ILE A 3 28.00 -4.43 15.17
CA ILE A 3 26.69 -4.04 15.66
C ILE A 3 26.14 -5.27 16.39
N SER A 4 26.06 -5.17 17.71
CA SER A 4 25.41 -6.16 18.56
C SER A 4 23.93 -6.25 18.17
N HIS A 5 23.49 -7.43 17.78
CA HIS A 5 22.09 -7.81 17.77
C HIS A 5 21.51 -7.53 19.17
N LEU A 6 20.64 -6.52 19.30
CA LEU A 6 19.72 -6.49 20.42
C LEU A 6 18.72 -7.62 20.18
N GLU A 7 18.97 -8.75 20.83
CA GLU A 7 18.00 -9.82 20.99
C GLU A 7 16.76 -9.23 21.68
N LEU A 8 15.62 -9.31 21.02
CA LEU A 8 14.32 -8.96 21.60
C LEU A 8 14.07 -9.92 22.78
N PRO A 9 13.85 -9.44 24.01
CA PRO A 9 13.68 -10.32 25.16
C PRO A 9 12.42 -11.19 25.01
N GLU A 10 12.60 -12.50 25.18
CA GLU A 10 11.55 -13.52 25.27
C GLU A 10 10.71 -13.35 26.54
N CYS A 11 9.85 -12.33 26.61
CA CYS A 11 8.87 -12.19 27.71
C CYS A 11 7.70 -11.27 27.30
N LEU A 12 6.81 -11.69 26.40
CA LEU A 12 5.50 -11.04 26.19
C LEU A 12 4.42 -12.07 25.81
N SER A 13 3.96 -12.85 26.80
CA SER A 13 2.72 -13.65 26.70
C SER A 13 1.47 -12.81 27.03
N GLY A 14 1.39 -11.60 26.44
CA GLY A 14 0.23 -10.71 26.54
C GLY A 14 -0.13 -10.17 25.14
N PRO A 15 -1.38 -9.72 24.91
CA PRO A 15 -1.72 -9.06 23.65
C PRO A 15 -0.85 -7.82 23.49
N ASP A 16 -0.25 -7.64 22.30
CA ASP A 16 0.57 -6.48 21.97
C ASP A 16 -0.12 -5.18 22.43
N PRO A 17 0.58 -4.26 23.09
CA PRO A 17 -0.02 -3.02 23.56
C PRO A 17 -0.64 -2.26 22.38
N LEU A 18 -1.91 -1.86 22.54
CA LEU A 18 -2.59 -1.04 21.54
C LEU A 18 -2.05 0.39 21.60
N ILE A 19 -1.57 0.86 20.46
CA ILE A 19 -1.05 2.19 20.24
C ILE A 19 -2.19 3.10 19.81
N THR A 20 -2.33 4.24 20.49
CA THR A 20 -3.27 5.30 20.13
C THR A 20 -2.81 5.94 18.82
N VAL A 21 -3.75 6.11 17.89
CA VAL A 21 -3.48 6.76 16.60
C VAL A 21 -4.30 8.03 16.52
N ILE A 22 -3.65 9.16 16.24
CA ILE A 22 -4.32 10.44 15.97
C ILE A 22 -4.06 10.89 14.52
N ASN A 23 -5.02 11.59 13.92
CA ASN A 23 -4.85 12.19 12.59
C ASN A 23 -4.14 13.55 12.65
N LEU A 24 -4.01 14.22 11.50
CA LEU A 24 -3.42 15.55 11.38
C LEU A 24 -4.15 16.60 12.23
N ASP A 25 -5.46 16.45 12.43
CA ASP A 25 -6.31 17.36 13.20
C ASP A 25 -6.36 17.01 14.70
N GLY A 26 -5.58 16.03 15.16
CA GLY A 26 -5.56 15.56 16.55
C GLY A 26 -6.72 14.65 16.96
N GLN A 27 -7.60 14.26 16.03
CA GLN A 27 -8.71 13.34 16.29
C GLN A 27 -8.21 11.91 16.48
N LYS A 28 -8.71 11.23 17.51
CA LYS A 28 -8.41 9.81 17.77
C LYS A 28 -9.07 8.91 16.72
N LEU A 29 -8.25 8.03 16.14
CA LEU A 29 -8.66 6.98 15.21
C LEU A 29 -8.68 5.62 15.93
N THR A 30 -9.09 4.57 15.21
CA THR A 30 -8.97 3.19 15.70
C THR A 30 -7.52 2.89 16.10
N PRO A 31 -7.26 2.49 17.36
CA PRO A 31 -5.94 2.10 17.81
C PRO A 31 -5.35 0.98 16.96
N CYS A 32 -4.02 0.89 16.90
CA CYS A 32 -3.32 -0.14 16.15
C CYS A 32 -2.35 -0.93 17.03
N VAL A 33 -1.95 -2.12 16.58
CA VAL A 33 -0.87 -2.88 17.23
C VAL A 33 0.49 -2.21 17.01
N LEU A 34 1.42 -2.44 17.94
CA LEU A 34 2.76 -1.84 17.95
C LEU A 34 3.53 -2.01 16.63
N ASP A 35 3.51 -3.20 16.02
CA ASP A 35 4.16 -3.44 14.72
C ASP A 35 3.66 -2.47 13.63
N ARG A 36 2.35 -2.21 13.59
CA ARG A 36 1.77 -1.29 12.60
C ARG A 36 2.23 0.14 12.87
N ALA A 37 2.29 0.56 14.13
CA ALA A 37 2.76 1.90 14.48
C ALA A 37 4.21 2.12 14.01
N TRP A 38 5.09 1.16 14.31
CA TRP A 38 6.48 1.17 13.81
C TRP A 38 6.56 1.24 12.29
N ARG A 39 5.72 0.50 11.56
CA ARG A 39 5.71 0.57 10.09
C ARG A 39 5.33 1.94 9.54
N GLU A 40 4.38 2.63 10.15
CA GLU A 40 4.02 4.00 9.72
C GLU A 40 5.14 4.99 10.02
N VAL A 41 5.76 4.89 11.21
CA VAL A 41 6.87 5.77 11.62
C VAL A 41 8.13 5.53 10.76
N ASN A 42 8.53 4.27 10.56
CA ASN A 42 9.68 3.91 9.71
C ASN A 42 9.52 4.33 8.24
N ARG A 43 8.28 4.56 7.79
CA ARG A 43 7.97 5.07 6.45
C ARG A 43 7.83 6.59 6.41
N ALA A 44 8.17 7.30 7.49
CA ALA A 44 7.96 8.74 7.65
C ALA A 44 6.51 9.17 7.38
N ARG A 45 5.55 8.29 7.69
CA ARG A 45 4.10 8.54 7.56
C ARG A 45 3.43 8.85 8.90
N ALA A 46 4.16 8.69 10.00
CA ALA A 46 3.71 9.03 11.33
C ALA A 46 4.90 9.46 12.20
N VAL A 47 4.63 10.10 13.31
CA VAL A 47 5.59 10.43 14.37
C VAL A 47 5.08 9.93 15.71
N TRP A 48 5.99 9.50 16.58
CA TRP A 48 5.67 9.27 17.99
C TRP A 48 5.49 10.62 18.69
N ILE A 49 4.36 10.78 19.38
CA ILE A 49 4.09 11.95 20.22
C ILE A 49 4.47 11.65 21.67
N ASP A 50 4.26 10.39 22.09
CA ASP A 50 4.67 9.83 23.37
C ASP A 50 4.87 8.30 23.22
N GLU A 51 5.11 7.58 24.32
CA GLU A 51 5.39 6.14 24.32
C GLU A 51 4.24 5.25 23.79
N GLN A 52 3.00 5.75 23.76
CA GLN A 52 1.81 4.98 23.38
C GLN A 52 0.94 5.68 22.32
N THR A 53 1.41 6.78 21.73
CA THR A 53 0.65 7.57 20.76
C THR A 53 1.47 7.92 19.54
N ILE A 54 0.94 7.59 18.36
CA ILE A 54 1.44 8.10 17.08
C ILE A 54 0.48 9.10 16.45
N GLN A 55 1.03 10.13 15.81
CA GLN A 55 0.29 11.03 14.92
C GLN A 55 0.61 10.72 13.47
N LEU A 56 -0.42 10.52 12.65
CA LEU A 56 -0.27 10.35 11.21
C LEU A 56 0.07 11.68 10.54
N LEU A 57 1.05 11.66 9.64
CA LEU A 57 1.48 12.80 8.82
C LEU A 57 0.74 12.88 7.46
N TYR A 58 -0.34 12.11 7.32
CA TYR A 58 -1.17 12.09 6.13
C TYR A 58 -2.63 11.90 6.53
N ASN A 59 -3.55 12.31 5.66
CA ASN A 59 -4.96 12.03 5.85
C ASN A 59 -5.29 10.59 5.40
N PRO A 60 -5.58 9.65 6.32
CA PRO A 60 -5.85 8.26 5.97
C PRO A 60 -7.20 8.07 5.27
N PHE A 61 -8.12 9.03 5.37
CA PHE A 61 -9.42 8.98 4.72
C PHE A 61 -9.29 9.18 3.22
N LEU A 62 -8.38 10.07 2.77
CA LEU A 62 -8.08 10.24 1.34
C LEU A 62 -7.63 8.93 0.70
N TYR A 63 -6.76 8.17 1.38
CA TYR A 63 -6.32 6.87 0.88
C TYR A 63 -7.49 5.88 0.72
N ARG A 64 -8.40 5.83 1.70
CA ARG A 64 -9.59 4.96 1.63
C ARG A 64 -10.46 5.32 0.44
N ASP A 65 -10.64 6.61 0.18
CA ASP A 65 -11.44 7.08 -0.95
C ASP A 65 -10.76 6.82 -2.29
N TYR A 66 -9.43 6.94 -2.37
CA TYR A 66 -8.67 6.56 -3.56
C TYR A 66 -8.76 5.07 -3.88
N ARG A 67 -8.72 4.20 -2.85
CA ARG A 67 -8.95 2.76 -3.02
C ARG A 67 -10.36 2.49 -3.55
N LYS A 68 -11.37 3.08 -2.93
CA LYS A 68 -12.77 2.95 -3.37
C LYS A 68 -12.95 3.43 -4.81
N ALA A 69 -12.33 4.55 -5.18
CA ALA A 69 -12.38 5.08 -6.53
C ALA A 69 -11.76 4.13 -7.55
N ALA A 70 -10.62 3.51 -7.23
CA ALA A 70 -9.99 2.50 -8.09
C ALA A 70 -10.86 1.24 -8.26
N LEU A 71 -11.42 0.71 -7.16
CA LEU A 71 -12.33 -0.43 -7.19
C LEU A 71 -13.58 -0.13 -8.03
N LYS A 72 -14.22 1.02 -7.80
CA LYS A 72 -15.43 1.44 -8.54
C LYS A 72 -15.15 1.62 -10.03
N ARG A 73 -14.04 2.27 -10.40
CA ARG A 73 -13.62 2.45 -11.80
C ARG A 73 -13.45 1.12 -12.53
N ASP A 74 -12.93 0.12 -11.85
CA ASP A 74 -12.66 -1.20 -12.41
C ASP A 74 -13.82 -2.18 -12.15
N HIS A 75 -15.02 -1.68 -11.80
CA HIS A 75 -16.23 -2.46 -11.54
C HIS A 75 -16.02 -3.61 -10.55
N TYR A 76 -15.21 -3.39 -9.52
CA TYR A 76 -14.85 -4.40 -8.52
C TYR A 76 -14.35 -5.72 -9.16
N THR A 77 -13.72 -5.62 -10.33
CA THR A 77 -13.21 -6.76 -11.10
C THR A 77 -11.69 -6.73 -11.08
N CYS A 78 -11.07 -7.84 -10.68
CA CYS A 78 -9.63 -7.99 -10.63
C CYS A 78 -9.06 -7.88 -12.03
N LEU A 79 -8.23 -6.87 -12.28
CA LEU A 79 -7.68 -6.66 -13.62
C LEU A 79 -6.65 -7.73 -14.02
N TRP A 80 -6.10 -8.50 -13.08
CA TRP A 80 -5.18 -9.59 -13.37
C TRP A 80 -5.87 -10.89 -13.80
N CYS A 81 -7.05 -11.22 -13.23
CA CYS A 81 -7.67 -12.54 -13.46
C CYS A 81 -9.19 -12.52 -13.73
N GLY A 82 -9.85 -11.36 -13.67
CA GLY A 82 -11.28 -11.22 -13.95
C GLY A 82 -12.23 -11.62 -12.82
N ARG A 83 -11.74 -12.19 -11.72
CA ARG A 83 -12.55 -12.50 -10.53
C ARG A 83 -12.91 -11.23 -9.74
N SER A 84 -13.78 -11.36 -8.74
CA SER A 84 -14.11 -10.25 -7.83
C SER A 84 -12.88 -9.69 -7.13
N ALA A 85 -12.80 -8.36 -7.05
CA ALA A 85 -11.73 -7.61 -6.40
C ALA A 85 -12.23 -6.95 -5.11
N THR A 86 -11.54 -7.26 -4.01
CA THR A 86 -11.77 -6.66 -2.69
C THR A 86 -10.59 -5.78 -2.25
N THR A 87 -9.50 -5.76 -3.03
CA THR A 87 -8.29 -5.00 -2.73
C THR A 87 -7.84 -4.16 -3.92
N VAL A 88 -6.83 -3.33 -3.70
CA VAL A 88 -6.13 -2.63 -4.76
C VAL A 88 -4.67 -3.04 -4.80
N ASP A 89 -4.10 -3.07 -6.00
CA ASP A 89 -2.69 -3.35 -6.27
C ASP A 89 -2.04 -2.10 -6.89
N HIS A 90 -0.87 -1.71 -6.39
CA HIS A 90 -0.14 -0.54 -6.87
C HIS A 90 0.66 -0.90 -8.13
N ILE A 91 0.40 -0.26 -9.28
CA ILE A 91 1.11 -0.50 -10.52
C ILE A 91 2.63 -0.34 -10.33
N VAL A 92 3.04 0.83 -9.84
CA VAL A 92 4.37 1.03 -9.25
C VAL A 92 4.26 0.69 -7.77
N PRO A 93 4.97 -0.34 -7.25
CA PRO A 93 4.89 -0.71 -5.84
C PRO A 93 5.17 0.47 -4.91
N SER A 94 4.43 0.56 -3.79
CA SER A 94 4.66 1.58 -2.77
C SER A 94 6.10 1.54 -2.21
N SER A 95 6.67 0.33 -2.07
CA SER A 95 8.08 0.11 -1.71
C SER A 95 9.09 0.70 -2.69
N LYS A 96 8.66 1.07 -3.90
CA LYS A 96 9.45 1.71 -4.96
C LYS A 96 8.99 3.14 -5.22
N GLY A 97 8.32 3.78 -4.25
CA GLY A 97 7.85 5.17 -4.34
C GLY A 97 6.56 5.36 -5.14
N GLY A 98 5.82 4.30 -5.44
CA GLY A 98 4.53 4.41 -6.10
C GLY A 98 3.49 5.16 -5.25
N SER A 99 2.74 6.07 -5.89
CA SER A 99 1.74 6.88 -5.20
C SER A 99 0.50 6.08 -4.82
N ASP A 100 -0.21 6.55 -3.80
CA ASP A 100 -1.51 6.02 -3.37
C ASP A 100 -2.70 6.57 -4.20
N LEU A 101 -2.42 7.37 -5.23
CA LEU A 101 -3.44 7.97 -6.08
C LEU A 101 -4.11 6.92 -6.97
N PRO A 102 -5.41 7.05 -7.32
CA PRO A 102 -6.14 6.06 -8.10
C PRO A 102 -5.50 5.73 -9.47
N GLN A 103 -4.73 6.65 -10.04
CA GLN A 103 -4.01 6.44 -11.31
C GLN A 103 -2.95 5.35 -11.18
N ASN A 104 -2.33 5.18 -10.00
CA ASN A 104 -1.35 4.12 -9.72
C ASN A 104 -1.99 2.85 -9.11
N LEU A 105 -3.31 2.82 -8.90
CA LEU A 105 -4.01 1.67 -8.31
C LEU A 105 -4.80 0.89 -9.36
N LEU A 106 -4.83 -0.44 -9.23
CA LEU A 106 -5.68 -1.37 -9.98
C LEU A 106 -6.60 -2.10 -9.00
N ALA A 107 -7.83 -2.40 -9.39
CA ALA A 107 -8.62 -3.39 -8.65
C ALA A 107 -7.99 -4.78 -8.76
N SER A 108 -7.82 -5.44 -7.62
CA SER A 108 -7.19 -6.76 -7.54
C SER A 108 -7.83 -7.63 -6.47
N CYS A 109 -7.94 -8.95 -6.73
CA CYS A 109 -8.26 -9.89 -5.67
C CYS A 109 -7.03 -10.08 -4.76
N MET A 110 -7.25 -10.49 -3.51
CA MET A 110 -6.18 -10.70 -2.54
C MET A 110 -5.11 -11.65 -3.08
N GLU A 111 -5.52 -12.73 -3.73
CA GLU A 111 -4.64 -13.77 -4.23
C GLU A 111 -3.66 -13.26 -5.32
N CYS A 112 -4.17 -12.53 -6.32
CA CYS A 112 -3.33 -11.94 -7.37
C CYS A 112 -2.42 -10.84 -6.81
N ASN A 113 -2.95 -10.01 -5.91
CA ASN A 113 -2.20 -8.94 -5.26
C ASN A 113 -1.00 -9.51 -4.49
N THR A 114 -1.22 -10.53 -3.66
CA THR A 114 -0.16 -11.22 -2.92
C THR A 114 0.84 -11.92 -3.85
N LYS A 115 0.36 -12.63 -4.88
CA LYS A 115 1.23 -13.31 -5.88
C LYS A 115 2.12 -12.33 -6.64
N ARG A 116 1.65 -11.11 -6.93
CA ARG A 116 2.46 -10.08 -7.58
C ARG A 116 3.45 -9.44 -6.59
N GLY A 117 2.99 -9.06 -5.40
CA GLY A 117 3.80 -8.37 -4.41
C GLY A 117 4.51 -7.13 -4.97
N ASN A 118 5.83 -7.03 -4.74
CA ASN A 118 6.66 -5.90 -5.17
C ASN A 118 7.25 -6.06 -6.60
N ARG A 119 6.81 -7.06 -7.35
CA ARG A 119 7.25 -7.29 -8.74
C ARG A 119 6.78 -6.16 -9.66
N SER A 120 7.52 -5.96 -10.75
CA SER A 120 7.11 -5.04 -11.82
C SER A 120 5.77 -5.47 -12.40
N ALA A 121 4.81 -4.54 -12.51
CA ALA A 121 3.52 -4.80 -13.16
C ALA A 121 3.69 -5.30 -14.60
N PHE A 122 4.65 -4.73 -15.33
CA PHE A 122 4.88 -5.09 -16.73
C PHE A 122 5.42 -6.51 -16.86
N SER A 123 6.40 -6.89 -16.03
CA SER A 123 6.95 -8.24 -16.02
C SER A 123 5.89 -9.27 -15.61
N TYR A 124 5.04 -8.94 -14.62
CA TYR A 124 3.92 -9.80 -14.23
C TYR A 124 2.90 -9.95 -15.37
N LEU A 125 2.58 -8.87 -16.09
CA LEU A 125 1.69 -8.92 -17.24
C LEU A 125 2.24 -9.83 -18.34
N LEU A 126 3.52 -9.71 -18.68
CA LEU A 126 4.14 -10.55 -19.72
C LEU A 126 4.09 -12.04 -19.34
N GLU A 127 4.35 -12.39 -18.08
CA GLU A 127 4.26 -13.78 -17.59
C GLU A 127 2.81 -14.32 -17.67
N LYS A 128 1.81 -13.47 -17.44
CA LYS A 128 0.40 -13.85 -17.36
C LYS A 128 -0.41 -13.44 -18.59
N ALA A 129 0.23 -13.09 -19.71
CA ALA A 129 -0.44 -12.38 -20.81
C ALA A 129 -1.70 -13.08 -21.31
N PHE A 130 -1.66 -14.42 -21.43
CA PHE A 130 -2.79 -15.24 -21.89
C PHE A 130 -3.89 -15.48 -20.83
N LEU A 131 -3.61 -15.17 -19.56
CA LEU A 131 -4.56 -15.34 -18.45
C LEU A 131 -5.26 -14.04 -18.06
N VAL A 132 -4.78 -12.90 -18.56
CA VAL A 132 -5.36 -11.59 -18.30
C VAL A 132 -6.61 -11.39 -19.17
N PRO A 133 -7.80 -11.12 -18.60
CA PRO A 133 -9.03 -11.01 -19.38
C PRO A 133 -9.03 -9.85 -20.37
N ASN A 134 -8.41 -8.73 -19.99
CA ASN A 134 -8.34 -7.53 -20.85
C ASN A 134 -6.91 -6.99 -20.88
N HIS A 135 -6.07 -7.66 -21.67
CA HIS A 135 -4.66 -7.35 -21.82
C HIS A 135 -4.42 -5.90 -22.26
N LEU A 136 -5.20 -5.39 -23.21
CA LEU A 136 -5.06 -4.02 -23.72
C LEU A 136 -5.34 -2.97 -22.65
N LYS A 137 -6.47 -3.10 -21.93
CA LYS A 137 -6.81 -2.20 -20.81
C LYS A 137 -5.71 -2.21 -19.76
N LEU A 138 -5.23 -3.38 -19.36
CA LEU A 138 -4.23 -3.49 -18.32
C LEU A 138 -2.87 -2.94 -18.77
N CYS A 139 -2.43 -3.23 -20.00
CA CYS A 139 -1.20 -2.68 -20.57
C CYS A 139 -1.24 -1.15 -20.64
N TYR A 140 -2.34 -0.56 -21.09
CA TYR A 140 -2.55 0.88 -21.10
C TYR A 140 -2.44 1.48 -19.69
N ARG A 141 -3.16 0.89 -18.72
CA ARG A 141 -3.13 1.34 -17.32
C ARG A 141 -1.70 1.33 -16.76
N ILE A 142 -0.96 0.23 -16.99
CA ILE A 142 0.41 0.07 -16.53
C ILE A 142 1.31 1.15 -17.14
N THR A 143 1.22 1.34 -18.46
CA THR A 143 2.06 2.30 -19.19
C THR A 143 1.78 3.73 -18.74
N LYS A 144 0.51 4.11 -18.64
CA LYS A 144 0.08 5.45 -18.21
C LYS A 144 0.55 5.77 -16.79
N ALA A 145 0.39 4.84 -15.84
CA ALA A 145 0.82 5.07 -14.47
C ALA A 145 2.34 5.21 -14.35
N LYS A 146 3.12 4.40 -15.09
CA LYS A 146 4.58 4.53 -15.13
C LYS A 146 5.03 5.86 -15.73
N TYR A 147 4.37 6.33 -16.79
CA TYR A 147 4.63 7.65 -17.36
C TYR A 147 4.42 8.76 -16.32
N ASN A 148 3.26 8.76 -15.66
CA ASN A 148 2.95 9.76 -14.62
C ASN A 148 3.96 9.71 -13.46
N HIS A 149 4.35 8.52 -13.00
CA HIS A 149 5.33 8.37 -11.93
C HIS A 149 6.72 8.93 -12.30
N ARG A 150 7.16 8.72 -13.55
CA ARG A 150 8.42 9.31 -14.05
C ARG A 150 8.35 10.84 -14.08
N GLN A 151 7.23 11.41 -14.49
CA GLN A 151 7.06 12.86 -14.52
C GLN A 151 7.09 13.46 -13.11
N THR A 152 6.41 12.84 -12.15
CA THR A 152 6.44 13.30 -10.76
C THR A 152 7.82 13.20 -10.10
N ASN A 153 8.66 12.24 -10.52
CA ASN A 153 10.01 12.08 -9.99
C ASN A 153 11.06 12.95 -10.71
N ARG A 154 10.75 13.52 -11.88
CA ARG A 154 11.65 14.47 -12.57
C ARG A 154 11.63 15.87 -11.95
N CYS A 155 10.56 16.21 -11.23
CA CYS A 155 10.36 17.52 -10.60
C CYS A 155 10.73 17.55 -9.11
N LYS A 156 11.43 16.53 -8.61
CA LYS A 156 11.95 16.44 -7.25
C LYS A 156 13.46 16.32 -7.31
#